data_AF-A0A9J6D3H0-F1
#
_entry.id   AF-A0A9J6D3H0-F1
#
_cell.length_a   1.000
_cell.length_b   1.000
_cell.length_c   1.000
_cell.angle_alpha   90.00
_cell.angle_beta   90.00
_cell.angle_gamma   90.00
#
_symmetry.space_group_name_H-M   'P 1'
#
loop_
_entity.id
_entity.type
_entity.pdbx_description
1 polymer ?
#
loop_
_entity_poly.entity_id
_entity_poly.type
_entity_poly.pdbx_seq_one_letter_code
_entity_poly.pdbx_strand_id
1 'polypeptide(L)'
;MRLEVAFLEEVLAESILTAKKEEEADKLCDLKDVTNFVRGKKLTFWHVIECSDHVILAHICNDDTPWIKYSVVVKTNLTLTVNVAKASVKQLGSKMVVPSSIDSKRQQLELLERIEGFDSAQRSSSENSTADIFETVASLLN
;
A
#
# COMPACT_ATOMS: atom_id res chain seq x y z
N MET A 1 -12.63 30.56 35.99
CA MET A 1 -13.70 29.58 35.69
C MET A 1 -14.45 29.83 34.38
N ARG A 2 -15.31 30.84 34.20
CA ARG A 2 -16.06 31.02 32.92
C ARG A 2 -15.17 31.32 31.70
N LEU A 3 -14.08 32.06 31.89
CA LEU A 3 -13.11 32.38 30.83
C LEU A 3 -12.29 31.15 30.38
N GLU A 4 -12.00 30.22 31.29
CA GLU A 4 -11.24 29.00 30.98
C GLU A 4 -12.08 27.99 30.19
N VAL A 5 -13.38 27.92 30.47
CA VAL A 5 -14.31 27.03 29.74
C VAL A 5 -14.48 27.51 28.29
N ALA A 6 -14.66 28.82 28.08
CA ALA A 6 -14.79 29.38 26.72
C ALA A 6 -13.50 29.18 25.89
N PHE A 7 -12.33 29.36 26.51
CA PHE A 7 -11.05 29.11 25.86
C PHE A 7 -10.87 27.63 25.47
N LEU A 8 -11.27 26.70 26.35
CA LEU A 8 -11.19 25.26 26.06
C LEU A 8 -12.16 24.84 24.94
N GLU A 9 -13.35 25.45 24.88
CA GLU A 9 -14.33 25.21 23.80
C GLU A 9 -13.80 25.70 22.43
N GLU A 10 -13.15 26.86 22.40
CA GLU A 10 -12.53 27.41 21.19
C GLU A 10 -11.39 26.53 20.68
N VAL A 11 -10.46 26.14 21.58
CA VAL A 11 -9.35 25.23 21.25
C VAL A 11 -9.85 23.87 20.74
N LEU A 12 -10.92 23.33 21.34
CA LEU A 12 -11.53 22.09 20.88
C LEU A 12 -12.13 22.23 19.48
N ALA A 13 -12.83 23.33 19.21
CA ALA A 13 -13.42 23.59 17.89
C ALA A 13 -12.35 23.70 16.80
N GLU A 14 -11.24 24.39 17.08
CA GLU A 14 -10.11 24.48 16.15
C GLU A 14 -9.44 23.13 15.89
N SER A 15 -9.26 22.33 16.94
CA SER A 15 -8.68 20.98 16.83
C SER A 15 -9.55 20.06 15.97
N ILE A 16 -10.88 20.05 16.19
CA ILE A 16 -11.83 19.28 15.39
C ILE A 16 -11.81 19.72 13.93
N LEU A 17 -11.79 21.03 13.67
CA LEU A 17 -11.77 21.56 12.31
C LEU A 17 -10.47 21.20 11.58
N THR A 18 -9.35 21.19 12.29
CA THR A 18 -8.04 20.78 11.76
C THR A 18 -8.05 19.29 11.41
N ALA A 19 -8.52 18.43 12.32
CA ALA A 19 -8.61 16.99 12.10
C ALA A 19 -9.48 16.63 10.88
N LYS A 20 -10.62 17.31 10.71
CA LYS A 20 -11.49 17.10 9.53
C LYS A 20 -10.81 17.47 8.22
N LYS A 21 -10.09 18.60 8.19
CA LYS A 21 -9.35 19.01 6.99
C LYS A 21 -8.25 18.01 6.62
N GLU A 22 -7.58 17.46 7.62
CA GLU A 22 -6.56 16.42 7.41
C GLU A 22 -7.17 15.13 6.86
N GLU A 23 -8.32 14.70 7.40
CA GLU A 23 -9.07 13.54 6.91
C GLU A 23 -9.53 13.72 5.46
N GLU A 24 -10.08 14.88 5.12
CA GLU A 24 -10.49 15.22 3.75
C GLU A 24 -9.29 15.25 2.79
N ALA A 25 -8.14 15.77 3.23
CA ALA A 25 -6.93 15.82 2.42
C ALA A 25 -6.30 14.43 2.20
N ASP A 26 -6.47 13.51 3.14
CA ASP A 26 -5.96 12.13 3.07
C ASP A 26 -6.84 11.21 2.22
N LYS A 27 -8.12 11.53 2.08
CA LYS A 27 -9.08 10.72 1.31
C LYS A 27 -8.68 10.57 -0.17
N LEU A 28 -8.87 9.36 -0.69
CA LEU A 28 -8.81 9.06 -2.12
C LEU A 28 -10.24 9.09 -2.69
N CYS A 29 -10.45 9.88 -3.75
CA CYS A 29 -11.76 9.97 -4.41
C CYS A 29 -11.79 9.25 -5.75
N ASP A 30 -10.66 9.24 -6.47
CA ASP A 30 -10.58 8.63 -7.80
C ASP A 30 -9.20 8.01 -8.10
N LEU A 31 -9.07 7.42 -9.30
CA LEU A 31 -7.81 6.83 -9.78
C LEU A 31 -6.71 7.86 -10.07
N LYS A 32 -7.06 9.14 -10.29
CA LYS A 32 -6.07 10.19 -10.47
C LYS A 32 -5.40 10.53 -9.14
N ASP A 33 -6.16 10.53 -8.05
CA ASP A 33 -5.59 10.71 -6.71
C ASP A 33 -4.55 9.62 -6.41
N VAL A 34 -4.87 8.36 -6.73
CA VAL A 34 -3.98 7.20 -6.56
C VAL A 34 -2.65 7.40 -7.32
N THR A 35 -2.71 7.84 -8.58
CA THR A 35 -1.54 7.99 -9.44
C THR A 35 -0.71 9.22 -9.10
N ASN A 36 -1.37 10.36 -8.89
CA ASN A 36 -0.74 11.62 -8.50
C ASN A 36 -0.02 11.49 -7.17
N PHE A 37 -0.63 10.78 -6.21
CA PHE A 37 -0.01 10.54 -4.91
C PHE A 37 1.29 9.73 -5.03
N VAL A 38 1.26 8.60 -5.76
CA VAL A 38 2.46 7.76 -5.97
C VAL A 38 3.56 8.53 -6.70
N ARG A 39 3.20 9.26 -7.76
CA ARG A 39 4.16 10.10 -8.51
C ARG A 39 4.76 11.22 -7.65
N GLY A 40 3.95 11.85 -6.80
CA GLY A 40 4.40 12.88 -5.87
C GLY A 40 5.38 12.35 -4.82
N LYS A 41 5.22 11.10 -4.39
CA LYS A 41 6.08 10.43 -3.40
C LYS A 41 7.41 9.92 -3.97
N LYS A 42 7.57 9.89 -5.30
CA LYS A 42 8.80 9.41 -5.99
C LYS A 42 9.23 8.00 -5.54
N LEU A 43 8.27 7.09 -5.34
CA LEU A 43 8.57 5.70 -5.02
C LEU A 43 9.24 5.01 -6.22
N THR A 44 10.53 4.70 -6.15
CA THR A 44 11.30 4.13 -7.26
C THR A 44 11.05 2.64 -7.47
N PHE A 45 10.55 1.95 -6.45
CA PHE A 45 10.21 0.52 -6.52
C PHE A 45 9.01 0.24 -7.44
N TRP A 46 8.13 1.23 -7.63
CA TRP A 46 6.84 1.08 -8.29
C TRP A 46 6.77 1.82 -9.62
N HIS A 47 6.41 1.09 -10.67
CA HIS A 47 6.00 1.65 -11.95
C HIS A 47 4.49 1.85 -11.98
N VAL A 48 4.05 3.05 -12.37
CA VAL A 48 2.63 3.39 -12.47
C VAL A 48 2.17 3.22 -13.92
N ILE A 49 1.17 2.37 -14.13
CA ILE A 49 0.51 2.13 -15.42
C ILE A 49 -0.95 2.56 -15.28
N GLU A 50 -1.36 3.53 -16.09
CA GLU A 50 -2.74 4.03 -16.11
C GLU A 50 -3.54 3.33 -17.20
N CYS A 51 -4.68 2.77 -16.81
CA CYS A 51 -5.68 2.24 -17.72
C CYS A 51 -6.98 3.04 -17.57
N SER A 52 -7.95 2.80 -18.45
CA SER A 52 -9.23 3.52 -18.45
C SER A 52 -10.08 3.27 -17.19
N ASP A 53 -10.02 2.07 -16.63
CA ASP A 53 -10.90 1.59 -15.54
C ASP A 53 -10.12 1.10 -14.31
N HIS A 54 -8.79 1.15 -14.35
CA HIS A 54 -7.92 0.76 -13.26
C HIS A 54 -6.53 1.39 -13.37
N VAL A 55 -5.78 1.35 -12.28
CA VAL A 55 -4.37 1.71 -12.20
C VAL A 55 -3.59 0.50 -11.74
N ILE A 56 -2.44 0.24 -12.34
CA ILE A 56 -1.52 -0.82 -11.94
C ILE A 56 -0.25 -0.18 -11.39
N LEU A 57 0.12 -0.53 -10.17
CA LEU A 57 1.41 -0.24 -9.57
C LEU A 57 2.23 -1.52 -9.63
N ALA A 58 3.25 -1.57 -10.48
CA ALA A 58 4.00 -2.80 -10.76
C ALA A 58 5.47 -2.67 -10.34
N HIS A 59 6.00 -3.70 -9.68
CA HIS A 59 7.42 -3.88 -9.51
C HIS A 59 7.96 -4.82 -10.60
N ILE A 60 8.84 -4.30 -11.45
CA ILE A 60 9.45 -5.03 -12.56
C ILE A 60 10.88 -5.41 -12.15
N CYS A 61 11.15 -6.70 -12.09
CA CYS A 61 12.51 -7.22 -11.94
C CYS A 61 13.21 -7.18 -13.30
N ASN A 62 14.43 -6.64 -13.34
CA ASN A 62 15.24 -6.46 -14.54
C ASN A 62 16.46 -7.39 -14.53
N ASP A 63 16.23 -8.68 -14.28
CA ASP A 63 17.18 -9.77 -14.46
C ASP A 63 17.28 -10.14 -15.97
N ASP A 64 17.50 -11.41 -16.31
CA ASP A 64 17.73 -11.83 -17.71
C ASP A 64 16.55 -11.55 -18.64
N THR A 65 15.31 -11.57 -18.14
CA THR A 65 14.11 -11.22 -18.90
C THR A 65 13.14 -10.49 -17.98
N PRO A 66 12.75 -9.23 -18.30
CA PRO A 66 11.91 -8.44 -17.41
C PRO A 66 10.59 -9.15 -17.07
N TRP A 67 10.30 -9.23 -15.78
CA TRP A 67 9.06 -9.84 -15.29
C TRP A 67 8.48 -9.06 -14.10
N ILE A 68 7.17 -9.15 -13.96
CA ILE A 68 6.44 -8.46 -12.89
C ILE A 68 6.45 -9.37 -11.65
N LYS A 69 7.16 -8.94 -10.60
CA LYS A 69 7.21 -9.66 -9.33
C LYS A 69 6.05 -9.30 -8.42
N TYR A 70 5.69 -8.02 -8.36
CA TYR A 70 4.54 -7.54 -7.61
C TYR A 70 3.68 -6.65 -8.48
N SER A 71 2.36 -6.76 -8.34
CA SER A 71 1.44 -5.75 -8.88
C SER A 71 0.33 -5.43 -7.89
N VAL A 72 0.01 -4.16 -7.74
CA VAL A 72 -1.18 -3.67 -7.03
C VAL A 72 -2.09 -3.04 -8.07
N VAL A 73 -3.24 -3.66 -8.28
CA VAL A 73 -4.27 -3.18 -9.21
C VAL A 73 -5.35 -2.48 -8.41
N VAL A 74 -5.61 -1.21 -8.70
CA VAL A 74 -6.66 -0.41 -8.07
C VAL A 74 -7.72 -0.07 -9.11
N LYS A 75 -8.98 -0.41 -8.85
CA LYS A 75 -10.12 -0.14 -9.74
C LYS A 75 -10.80 1.20 -9.42
N THR A 76 -11.67 1.68 -10.29
CA THR A 76 -12.42 2.94 -10.11
C THR A 76 -13.23 3.02 -8.82
N ASN A 77 -13.72 1.90 -8.30
CA ASN A 77 -14.40 1.81 -7.01
C ASN A 77 -13.44 1.70 -5.81
N LEU A 78 -12.15 1.96 -6.04
CA LEU A 78 -11.05 1.86 -5.08
C LEU A 78 -10.87 0.48 -4.43
N THR A 79 -11.47 -0.56 -5.01
CA THR A 79 -11.09 -1.93 -4.68
C THR A 79 -9.71 -2.21 -5.23
N LEU A 80 -8.92 -2.97 -4.47
CA LEU A 80 -7.57 -3.32 -4.86
C LEU A 80 -7.34 -4.81 -4.87
N THR A 81 -6.37 -5.22 -5.65
CA THR A 81 -5.87 -6.59 -5.69
C THR A 81 -4.36 -6.55 -5.72
N VAL A 82 -3.72 -7.26 -4.80
CA VAL A 82 -2.27 -7.47 -4.83
C VAL A 82 -1.99 -8.82 -5.46
N ASN A 83 -1.05 -8.85 -6.40
CA ASN A 83 -0.55 -10.07 -7.01
C ASN A 83 0.95 -10.20 -6.78
N VAL A 84 1.38 -11.44 -6.54
CA VAL A 84 2.78 -11.85 -6.53
C VAL A 84 2.99 -12.75 -7.74
N ALA A 85 3.90 -12.37 -8.62
CA ALA A 85 4.03 -12.91 -9.97
C ALA A 85 2.67 -12.93 -10.69
N LYS A 86 2.02 -14.09 -10.78
CA LYS A 86 0.73 -14.29 -11.47
C LYS A 86 -0.44 -14.61 -10.53
N ALA A 87 -0.19 -14.71 -9.23
CA ALA A 87 -1.20 -15.12 -8.26
C ALA A 87 -1.69 -13.94 -7.42
N SER A 88 -3.00 -13.78 -7.31
CA SER A 88 -3.61 -12.85 -6.37
C SER A 88 -3.44 -13.37 -4.94
N VAL A 89 -3.05 -12.49 -4.03
CA VAL A 89 -2.81 -12.83 -2.63
C VAL A 89 -3.67 -11.97 -1.71
N LYS A 90 -4.19 -12.60 -0.66
CA LYS A 90 -4.87 -11.90 0.45
C LYS A 90 -3.94 -11.63 1.62
N GLN A 91 -2.75 -12.23 1.60
CA GLN A 91 -1.76 -12.12 2.65
C GLN A 91 -0.36 -12.27 2.06
N LEU A 92 0.58 -11.46 2.55
CA LEU A 92 2.00 -11.52 2.22
C LEU A 92 2.79 -11.89 3.48
N GLY A 93 3.52 -13.00 3.40
CA GLY A 93 4.20 -13.59 4.56
C GLY A 93 3.22 -13.93 5.70
N SER A 94 3.73 -14.01 6.93
CA SER A 94 2.95 -14.43 8.10
C SER A 94 2.13 -13.31 8.76
N LYS A 95 2.37 -12.04 8.44
CA LYS A 95 1.82 -10.90 9.21
C LYS A 95 1.14 -9.81 8.40
N MET A 96 1.25 -9.80 7.07
CA MET A 96 0.72 -8.69 6.26
C MET A 96 -0.56 -9.10 5.54
N VAL A 97 -1.70 -8.74 6.10
CA VAL A 97 -3.00 -8.90 5.43
C VAL A 97 -3.15 -7.82 4.37
N VAL A 98 -3.54 -8.21 3.17
CA VAL A 98 -3.80 -7.30 2.05
C VAL A 98 -5.23 -6.76 2.19
N PRO A 99 -5.42 -5.43 2.22
CA PRO A 99 -6.75 -4.84 2.23
C PRO A 99 -7.46 -5.07 0.90
N SER A 100 -8.80 -5.17 0.91
CA SER A 100 -9.61 -5.33 -0.31
C SER A 100 -9.93 -4.01 -1.01
N SER A 101 -9.71 -2.88 -0.34
CA SER A 101 -9.95 -1.53 -0.85
C SER A 101 -9.00 -0.53 -0.19
N ILE A 102 -8.77 0.61 -0.85
CA ILE A 102 -8.03 1.75 -0.30
C ILE A 102 -8.87 3.01 -0.33
N ASP A 103 -9.11 3.61 0.83
CA ASP A 103 -9.91 4.84 0.94
C ASP A 103 -9.07 6.09 1.23
N SER A 104 -7.78 5.91 1.56
CA SER A 104 -6.88 6.97 1.97
C SER A 104 -5.47 6.82 1.39
N LYS A 105 -4.83 7.97 1.17
CA LYS A 105 -3.45 8.09 0.68
C LYS A 105 -2.46 7.48 1.66
N ARG A 106 -2.69 7.65 2.96
CA ARG A 106 -1.89 6.99 4.02
C ARG A 106 -1.95 5.47 3.90
N GLN A 107 -3.15 4.88 3.76
CA GLN A 107 -3.30 3.44 3.63
C GLN A 107 -2.64 2.90 2.36
N GLN A 108 -2.78 3.63 1.25
CA GLN A 108 -2.10 3.30 0.00
C GLN A 108 -0.57 3.31 0.19
N LEU A 109 -0.02 4.35 0.81
CA LEU A 109 1.43 4.45 1.04
C LEU A 109 1.93 3.31 1.92
N GLU A 110 1.26 3.07 3.05
CA GLU A 110 1.65 2.04 4.00
C GLU A 110 1.68 0.66 3.32
N LEU A 111 0.66 0.33 2.50
CA LEU A 111 0.64 -0.93 1.75
C LEU A 111 1.86 -1.07 0.84
N LEU A 112 2.18 -0.03 0.07
CA LEU A 112 3.27 -0.04 -0.90
C LEU A 112 4.64 -0.16 -0.21
N GLU A 113 4.86 0.61 0.86
CA GLU A 113 6.10 0.59 1.65
C GLU A 113 6.28 -0.76 2.36
N ARG A 114 5.19 -1.38 2.85
CA ARG A 114 5.27 -2.70 3.49
C ARG A 114 5.60 -3.82 2.50
N ILE A 115 5.07 -3.76 1.27
CA ILE A 115 5.45 -4.71 0.22
C ILE A 115 6.94 -4.54 -0.15
N GLU A 116 7.39 -3.30 -0.31
CA GLU A 116 8.80 -2.98 -0.60
C GLU A 116 9.75 -3.44 0.53
N GLY A 117 9.35 -3.20 1.78
CA GLY A 117 10.08 -3.67 2.96
C GLY A 117 10.11 -5.20 3.05
N PHE A 118 9.01 -5.87 2.69
CA PHE A 118 8.96 -7.33 2.62
C PHE A 118 9.93 -7.89 1.56
N ASP A 119 9.97 -7.30 0.36
CA ASP A 119 10.93 -7.70 -0.69
C ASP A 119 12.39 -7.50 -0.23
N SER A 120 12.66 -6.36 0.40
CA SER A 120 13.99 -6.02 0.91
C SER A 120 14.47 -7.00 1.99
N ALA A 121 13.58 -7.38 2.92
CA ALA A 121 13.87 -8.36 3.96
C ALA A 121 14.21 -9.75 3.37
N GLN A 122 13.47 -10.18 2.35
CA GLN A 122 13.73 -11.45 1.65
C GLN A 122 15.09 -11.45 0.95
N ARG A 123 15.49 -10.31 0.34
CA ARG A 123 16.83 -10.17 -0.25
C ARG A 123 17.94 -10.23 0.80
N SER A 124 17.75 -9.64 1.98
CA SER A 124 18.75 -9.70 3.06
C SER A 124 18.87 -11.08 3.71
N SER A 125 17.80 -11.89 3.69
CA SER A 125 17.81 -13.27 4.20
C SER A 125 18.37 -14.28 3.17
N SER A 126 18.73 -13.82 1.97
CA SER A 126 19.18 -14.69 0.88
C SER A 126 20.53 -15.37 1.12
N GLU A 127 21.28 -15.00 2.16
CA GLU A 127 22.44 -15.77 2.63
C GLU A 127 22.06 -17.13 3.26
N ASN A 128 20.77 -17.44 3.49
CA ASN A 128 20.31 -18.71 4.09
C ASN A 128 19.09 -19.38 3.40
N SER A 129 18.73 -18.97 2.18
CA SER A 129 17.36 -19.11 1.62
C SER A 129 16.90 -20.47 1.08
N THR A 130 17.66 -21.57 1.19
CA THR A 130 17.12 -22.88 0.81
C THR A 130 16.12 -23.43 1.83
N ALA A 131 16.18 -23.02 3.10
CA ALA A 131 15.30 -23.57 4.15
C ALA A 131 13.84 -23.08 4.05
N ASP A 132 13.62 -21.79 3.74
CA ASP A 132 12.29 -21.16 3.78
C ASP A 132 11.38 -21.56 2.61
N ILE A 133 11.97 -21.95 1.47
CA ILE A 133 11.21 -22.42 0.30
C ILE A 133 10.59 -23.79 0.59
N PHE A 134 11.32 -24.69 1.27
CA PHE A 134 10.80 -26.01 1.63
C PHE A 134 9.71 -25.94 2.71
N GLU A 135 9.80 -25.00 3.65
CA GLU A 135 8.77 -24.80 4.67
C GLU A 135 7.46 -24.28 4.06
N THR A 136 7.56 -23.36 3.10
CA THR A 136 6.39 -22.86 2.37
C THR A 136 5.74 -23.97 1.52
N VAL A 137 6.54 -24.81 0.84
CA VAL A 137 6.00 -25.95 0.07
C VAL A 137 5.38 -27.02 0.96
N ALA A 138 5.97 -27.30 2.13
CA ALA A 138 5.43 -28.25 3.11
C ALA A 138 4.07 -27.77 3.67
N SER A 139 3.88 -26.46 3.84
CA SER A 139 2.60 -25.89 4.30
C SER A 139 1.46 -26.00 3.28
N LEU A 140 1.78 -26.26 2.00
CA LEU A 140 0.82 -26.40 0.90
C LEU A 140 0.44 -27.87 0.60
N LEU A 141 1.07 -28.83 1.28
CA LEU A 141 0.88 -30.28 1.08
C LEU A 141 0.17 -30.97 2.24
N ASN A 142 -0.30 -30.23 3.26
CA ASN A 142 -1.13 -30.73 4.37
C ASN A 142 -2.54 -30.16 4.32
#